data_AF-A0A6V8KA41-F1
#
_entry.id   AF-A0A6V8KA41-F1
#
_cell.length_a   1.000
_cell.length_b   1.000
_cell.length_c   1.000
_cell.angle_alpha   90.00
_cell.angle_beta   90.00
_cell.angle_gamma   90.00
#
_symmetry.space_group_name_H-M   'P 1'
#
loop_
_entity.id
_entity.type
_entity.pdbx_description
1 polymer ?
#
loop_
_entity_poly.entity_id
_entity_poly.type
_entity_poly.pdbx_seq_one_letter_code
_entity_poly.pdbx_strand_id
1 'polypeptide(L)'
;MTGRGARVPAPVKRVVHFGSRSYGRVTAPARMLPSFLICGGQRCGTTSLYRALAAHPAVLKAVLHKGVHYFDTSYHRGMSWYRAHFPLRRTALKVEQRFGMPAQTFESSPYYLYHPQAAARIARDLPGVKLIALVRDPVERAHSQHAHELARGFESETSFAKALALEPARLCGEEDRLAGDPRAYSFAHQHHAYRARGEYATYLARTAARVGRGWIHVVESERFFAEPSMVYREVLDFLGLPHLGDPPFERHNARPRPSGMDPGLRRELAAYYEPHDDALATWLGRTPGWRR
;
A
#
# COMPACT_ATOMS: atom_id res chain seq x y z
N MET A 1 -27.22 -18.05 23.08
CA MET A 1 -27.82 -18.00 21.72
C MET A 1 -26.87 -17.24 20.80
N THR A 2 -26.07 -17.96 20.03
CA THR A 2 -24.97 -17.44 19.20
C THR A 2 -25.44 -17.25 17.76
N GLY A 3 -25.59 -15.99 17.32
CA GLY A 3 -25.94 -15.64 15.95
C GLY A 3 -24.75 -15.82 15.00
N ARG A 4 -24.72 -16.94 14.27
CA ARG A 4 -23.80 -17.18 13.14
C ARG A 4 -24.07 -16.16 12.03
N GLY A 5 -23.08 -15.30 11.76
CA GLY A 5 -23.09 -14.41 10.60
C GLY A 5 -23.20 -15.19 9.29
N ALA A 6 -24.31 -15.01 8.58
CA ALA A 6 -24.55 -15.67 7.30
C ALA A 6 -23.49 -15.25 6.26
N ARG A 7 -22.74 -16.22 5.75
CA ARG A 7 -21.84 -16.02 4.60
C ARG A 7 -22.69 -15.88 3.34
N VAL A 8 -22.69 -14.68 2.76
CA VAL A 8 -23.37 -14.39 1.49
C VAL A 8 -22.77 -15.25 0.36
N PRO A 9 -23.58 -15.97 -0.43
CA PRO A 9 -23.11 -16.83 -1.52
C PRO A 9 -22.31 -16.09 -2.60
N ALA A 10 -21.30 -16.75 -3.17
CA ALA A 10 -20.40 -16.21 -4.20
C ALA A 10 -21.07 -15.61 -5.47
N PRO A 11 -22.20 -16.12 -5.99
CA PRO A 11 -22.88 -15.50 -7.13
C PRO A 11 -23.50 -14.13 -6.79
N VAL A 12 -23.97 -13.93 -5.54
CA VAL A 12 -24.54 -12.66 -5.06
C VAL A 12 -23.44 -11.59 -4.94
N LYS A 13 -22.23 -11.96 -4.50
CA LYS A 13 -21.06 -11.07 -4.58
C LYS A 13 -20.78 -10.60 -6.01
N ARG A 14 -20.95 -11.47 -7.01
CA ARG A 14 -20.68 -11.17 -8.43
C ARG A 14 -21.70 -10.19 -9.04
N VAL A 15 -22.99 -10.33 -8.70
CA VAL A 15 -24.06 -9.42 -9.14
C VAL A 15 -23.95 -8.05 -8.47
N VAL A 16 -23.63 -8.00 -7.17
CA VAL A 16 -23.30 -6.74 -6.47
C VAL A 16 -22.05 -6.09 -7.08
N HIS A 17 -21.05 -6.87 -7.51
CA HIS A 17 -19.86 -6.36 -8.20
C HIS A 17 -20.13 -5.83 -9.62
N PHE A 18 -21.09 -6.39 -10.37
CA PHE A 18 -21.43 -5.91 -11.71
C PHE A 18 -22.33 -4.67 -11.64
N GLY A 19 -23.35 -4.68 -10.76
CA GLY A 19 -24.23 -3.53 -10.53
C GLY A 19 -23.53 -2.32 -9.88
N SER A 20 -22.60 -2.56 -8.94
CA SER A 20 -21.83 -1.49 -8.29
C SER A 20 -20.86 -0.76 -9.23
N ARG A 21 -20.47 -1.36 -10.37
CA ARG A 21 -19.54 -0.73 -11.33
C ARG A 21 -20.21 0.31 -12.21
N SER A 22 -21.42 0.05 -12.69
CA SER A 22 -22.22 1.03 -13.43
C SER A 22 -22.90 2.04 -12.51
N TYR A 23 -23.48 1.58 -11.39
CA TYR A 23 -24.10 2.45 -10.39
C TYR A 23 -23.09 3.33 -9.64
N GLY A 24 -21.87 2.82 -9.45
CA GLY A 24 -20.76 3.56 -8.84
C GLY A 24 -20.34 4.79 -9.64
N ARG A 25 -20.39 4.72 -10.99
CA ARG A 25 -20.10 5.85 -11.88
C ARG A 25 -21.21 6.92 -11.83
N VAL A 26 -22.47 6.51 -11.81
CA VAL A 26 -23.62 7.44 -11.66
C VAL A 26 -23.55 8.19 -10.33
N THR A 27 -23.14 7.51 -9.26
CA THR A 27 -23.04 8.11 -7.93
C THR A 27 -21.69 8.80 -7.66
N ALA A 28 -20.74 8.79 -8.61
CA ALA A 28 -19.39 9.31 -8.41
C ALA A 28 -19.33 10.77 -7.93
N PRO A 29 -20.13 11.72 -8.47
CA PRO A 29 -20.11 13.11 -7.98
C PRO A 29 -20.49 13.22 -6.50
N ALA A 30 -21.41 12.38 -6.02
CA ALA A 30 -21.87 12.34 -4.63
C ALA A 30 -20.95 11.56 -3.67
N ARG A 31 -19.86 10.96 -4.18
CA ARG A 31 -18.88 10.21 -3.38
C ARG A 31 -17.74 11.08 -2.89
N MET A 32 -17.06 10.60 -1.85
CA MET A 32 -15.84 11.20 -1.33
C MET A 32 -14.65 10.94 -2.28
N LEU A 33 -13.60 11.74 -2.13
CA LEU A 33 -12.25 11.36 -2.53
C LEU A 33 -11.46 11.00 -1.27
N PRO A 34 -10.44 10.13 -1.39
CA PRO A 34 -9.60 9.82 -0.25
C PRO A 34 -8.79 11.04 0.19
N SER A 35 -8.71 11.27 1.50
CA SER A 35 -7.86 12.30 2.11
C SER A 35 -6.43 11.80 2.32
N PHE A 36 -6.22 10.49 2.33
CA PHE A 36 -4.90 9.87 2.39
C PHE A 36 -4.83 8.54 1.65
N LEU A 37 -3.61 8.11 1.30
CA LEU A 37 -3.32 6.85 0.64
C LEU A 37 -2.21 6.10 1.38
N ILE A 38 -2.37 4.79 1.56
CA ILE A 38 -1.25 3.90 1.92
C ILE A 38 -0.62 3.41 0.61
N CYS A 39 0.43 4.09 0.15
CA CYS A 39 1.00 3.94 -1.20
C CYS A 39 2.09 2.86 -1.30
N GLY A 40 2.61 2.38 -0.19
CA GLY A 40 3.72 1.41 -0.17
C GLY A 40 4.05 0.96 1.25
N GLY A 41 5.03 0.09 1.44
CA GLY A 41 5.65 -0.82 0.48
C GLY A 41 4.94 -2.18 0.48
N GLN A 42 4.97 -2.91 -0.64
CA GLN A 42 4.42 -4.26 -0.68
C GLN A 42 5.13 -5.14 0.37
N ARG A 43 4.40 -6.01 1.06
CA ARG A 43 4.91 -6.91 2.13
C ARG A 43 5.49 -6.21 3.36
N CYS A 44 5.25 -4.90 3.54
CA CYS A 44 5.66 -4.12 4.71
C CYS A 44 4.47 -3.91 5.69
N GLY A 45 3.59 -4.88 5.90
CA GLY A 45 2.51 -4.73 6.90
C GLY A 45 1.35 -3.79 6.55
N THR A 46 1.23 -3.28 5.31
CA THR A 46 0.18 -2.32 4.89
C THR A 46 -1.25 -2.77 5.18
N THR A 47 -1.52 -4.08 5.18
CA THR A 47 -2.84 -4.63 5.52
C THR A 47 -3.17 -4.49 7.01
N SER A 48 -2.17 -4.62 7.90
CA SER A 48 -2.36 -4.41 9.34
C SER A 48 -2.65 -2.94 9.63
N LEU A 49 -1.85 -2.01 9.09
CA LEU A 49 -2.13 -0.57 9.25
C LEU A 49 -3.47 -0.17 8.63
N TYR A 50 -3.80 -0.69 7.44
CA TYR A 50 -5.10 -0.46 6.81
C TYR A 50 -6.25 -0.86 7.75
N ARG A 51 -6.15 -2.01 8.44
CA ARG A 51 -7.21 -2.47 9.34
C ARG A 51 -7.31 -1.62 10.60
N ALA A 52 -6.18 -1.21 11.17
CA ALA A 52 -6.15 -0.31 12.32
C ALA A 52 -6.82 1.04 11.99
N LEU A 53 -6.41 1.70 10.90
CA LEU A 53 -7.02 2.98 10.46
C LEU A 53 -8.49 2.81 10.09
N ALA A 54 -8.85 1.70 9.47
CA ALA A 54 -10.23 1.39 9.13
C ALA A 54 -11.12 1.12 10.36
N ALA A 55 -10.55 0.87 11.54
CA ALA A 55 -11.30 0.75 12.78
C ALA A 55 -11.54 2.11 13.46
N HIS A 56 -10.88 3.19 13.01
CA HIS A 56 -11.06 4.51 13.57
C HIS A 56 -12.49 5.06 13.30
N PRO A 57 -13.22 5.59 14.30
CA PRO A 57 -14.62 5.99 14.12
C PRO A 57 -14.85 7.10 13.08
N ALA A 58 -13.88 8.00 12.91
CA ALA A 58 -13.93 9.07 11.91
C ALA A 58 -13.43 8.67 10.50
N VAL A 59 -13.03 7.40 10.30
CA VAL A 59 -12.49 6.90 9.03
C VAL A 59 -13.45 5.92 8.38
N LEU A 60 -13.88 6.24 7.17
CA LEU A 60 -14.76 5.41 6.37
C LEU A 60 -13.95 4.58 5.36
N LYS A 61 -14.19 3.27 5.32
CA LYS A 61 -13.52 2.35 4.40
C LYS A 61 -14.00 2.52 2.96
N ALA A 62 -13.13 2.21 2.00
CA ALA A 62 -13.55 1.96 0.63
C ALA A 62 -14.62 0.85 0.60
N VAL A 63 -15.64 1.03 -0.25
CA VAL A 63 -16.87 0.22 -0.30
C VAL A 63 -16.64 -1.14 -0.96
N LEU A 64 -15.66 -1.25 -1.87
CA LEU A 64 -15.47 -2.45 -2.69
C LEU A 64 -14.39 -3.39 -2.14
N HIS A 65 -13.14 -2.96 -2.15
CA HIS A 65 -12.01 -3.78 -1.71
C HIS A 65 -10.80 -2.90 -1.39
N LYS A 66 -9.90 -3.43 -0.56
CA LYS A 66 -8.55 -2.88 -0.39
C LYS A 66 -7.77 -3.03 -1.71
N GLY A 67 -7.06 -1.98 -2.10
CA GLY A 67 -6.24 -1.93 -3.31
C GLY A 67 -7.07 -1.59 -4.54
N VAL A 68 -7.40 -0.31 -4.73
CA VAL A 68 -8.18 0.13 -5.90
C VAL A 68 -7.31 0.10 -7.15
N HIS A 69 -5.99 0.28 -7.01
CA HIS A 69 -5.03 0.21 -8.12
C HIS A 69 -5.40 1.18 -9.25
N TYR A 70 -5.80 2.40 -8.88
CA TYR A 70 -6.15 3.46 -9.82
C TYR A 70 -4.91 4.17 -10.36
N PHE A 71 -4.00 4.61 -9.51
CA PHE A 71 -2.82 5.38 -9.94
C PHE A 71 -1.72 4.53 -10.61
N ASP A 72 -1.87 3.21 -10.64
CA ASP A 72 -1.02 2.26 -11.36
C ASP A 72 -1.76 1.64 -12.57
N THR A 73 -2.49 0.54 -12.40
CA THR A 73 -2.97 -0.33 -13.49
C THR A 73 -4.35 0.06 -14.04
N SER A 74 -5.16 0.81 -13.28
CA SER A 74 -6.54 1.16 -13.66
C SER A 74 -6.72 2.64 -14.01
N TYR A 75 -5.63 3.37 -14.26
CA TYR A 75 -5.68 4.83 -14.42
C TYR A 75 -6.59 5.27 -15.58
N HIS A 76 -6.55 4.52 -16.69
CA HIS A 76 -7.38 4.72 -17.89
C HIS A 76 -8.89 4.67 -17.64
N ARG A 77 -9.36 4.15 -16.49
CA ARG A 77 -10.79 4.08 -16.16
C ARG A 77 -11.41 5.43 -15.74
N GLY A 78 -10.55 6.40 -15.44
CA GLY A 78 -10.91 7.78 -15.12
C GLY A 78 -11.41 7.99 -13.69
N MET A 79 -11.44 9.26 -13.27
CA MET A 79 -11.73 9.66 -11.89
C MET A 79 -13.13 9.23 -11.41
N SER A 80 -14.13 9.22 -12.29
CA SER A 80 -15.48 8.74 -11.93
C SER A 80 -15.48 7.25 -11.57
N TRP A 81 -14.63 6.45 -12.22
CA TRP A 81 -14.46 5.05 -11.83
C TRP A 81 -13.75 4.96 -10.47
N TYR A 82 -12.72 5.76 -10.23
CA TYR A 82 -12.02 5.77 -8.95
C TYR A 82 -12.95 6.15 -7.78
N ARG A 83 -13.71 7.23 -7.93
CA ARG A 83 -14.66 7.74 -6.92
C ARG A 83 -15.73 6.72 -6.54
N ALA A 84 -16.12 5.83 -7.45
CA ALA A 84 -17.07 4.76 -7.18
C ALA A 84 -16.68 3.84 -6.02
N HIS A 85 -15.38 3.75 -5.70
CA HIS A 85 -14.86 2.93 -4.61
C HIS A 85 -15.07 3.54 -3.22
N PHE A 86 -15.42 4.82 -3.12
CA PHE A 86 -15.48 5.53 -1.85
C PHE A 86 -16.91 5.77 -1.35
N PRO A 87 -17.10 5.98 -0.03
CA PRO A 87 -18.41 6.28 0.56
C PRO A 87 -19.07 7.53 -0.05
N LEU A 88 -20.40 7.62 0.12
CA LEU A 88 -21.14 8.83 -0.23
C LEU A 88 -20.85 9.94 0.78
N ARG A 89 -20.81 11.19 0.32
CA ARG A 89 -20.65 12.37 1.18
C ARG A 89 -21.72 12.46 2.26
N ARG A 90 -22.96 12.02 1.97
CA ARG A 90 -24.03 11.92 2.99
C ARG A 90 -23.67 11.01 4.17
N THR A 91 -22.85 9.98 3.94
CA THR A 91 -22.37 9.10 5.02
C THR A 91 -21.29 9.81 5.83
N ALA A 92 -20.43 10.59 5.17
CA ALA A 92 -19.42 11.42 5.84
C ALA A 92 -20.05 12.47 6.76
N LEU A 93 -21.11 13.14 6.31
CA LEU A 93 -21.83 14.16 7.12
C LEU A 93 -22.36 13.58 8.44
N LYS A 94 -22.82 12.33 8.45
CA LYS A 94 -23.29 11.67 9.69
C LYS A 94 -22.16 11.41 10.68
N VAL A 95 -20.97 11.06 10.18
CA VAL A 95 -19.76 10.90 11.00
C VAL A 95 -19.34 12.26 11.55
N GLU A 96 -19.35 13.30 10.72
CA GLU A 96 -19.01 14.66 11.11
C GLU A 96 -19.94 15.21 12.20
N GLN A 97 -21.25 15.04 12.06
CA GLN A 97 -22.23 15.41 13.09
C GLN A 97 -22.00 14.66 14.41
N ARG A 98 -21.53 13.42 14.36
CA ARG A 98 -21.30 12.59 15.56
C ARG A 98 -20.01 12.92 16.29
N PHE A 99 -18.94 13.23 15.55
CA PHE A 99 -17.59 13.40 16.11
C PHE A 99 -17.08 14.84 16.07
N GLY A 100 -17.86 15.78 15.52
CA GLY A 100 -17.49 17.19 15.42
C GLY A 100 -16.33 17.46 14.47
N MET A 101 -16.05 16.55 13.52
CA MET A 101 -14.93 16.67 12.59
C MET A 101 -15.17 16.01 11.24
N PRO A 102 -14.56 16.49 10.13
CA PRO A 102 -14.74 15.89 8.82
C PRO A 102 -14.35 14.41 8.77
N ALA A 103 -15.23 13.57 8.25
CA ALA A 103 -14.91 12.16 8.04
C ALA A 103 -13.81 12.02 6.97
N GLN A 104 -12.90 11.08 7.19
CA GLN A 104 -11.84 10.77 6.25
C GLN A 104 -12.13 9.45 5.53
N THR A 105 -11.63 9.28 4.31
CA THR A 105 -11.62 7.99 3.61
C THR A 105 -10.30 7.78 2.92
N PHE A 106 -9.98 6.54 2.59
CA PHE A 106 -8.65 6.17 2.11
C PHE A 106 -8.66 4.87 1.32
N GLU A 107 -7.53 4.59 0.67
CA GLU A 107 -7.25 3.29 0.09
C GLU A 107 -5.79 2.86 0.35
N SER A 108 -5.45 1.64 -0.07
CA SER A 108 -4.11 1.10 0.09
C SER A 108 -3.73 0.25 -1.12
N SER A 109 -2.84 0.78 -1.94
CA SER A 109 -2.27 0.12 -3.12
C SER A 109 -0.74 0.24 -3.05
N PRO A 110 -0.05 -0.74 -2.45
CA PRO A 110 1.38 -0.65 -2.15
C PRO A 110 2.31 -0.55 -3.36
N TYR A 111 1.78 -0.79 -4.57
CA TYR A 111 2.53 -0.66 -5.81
C TYR A 111 2.67 0.80 -6.26
N TYR A 112 1.86 1.73 -5.72
CA TYR A 112 1.95 3.15 -6.06
C TYR A 112 3.33 3.76 -5.78
N LEU A 113 3.98 3.36 -4.68
CA LEU A 113 5.32 3.87 -4.36
C LEU A 113 6.33 3.51 -5.47
N TYR A 114 6.24 2.30 -6.02
CA TYR A 114 7.19 1.79 -7.01
C TYR A 114 6.80 2.11 -8.47
N HIS A 115 5.52 2.23 -8.80
CA HIS A 115 5.07 2.48 -10.18
C HIS A 115 5.55 3.84 -10.72
N PRO A 116 6.23 3.91 -11.90
CA PRO A 116 6.88 5.12 -12.40
C PRO A 116 5.98 6.35 -12.52
N GLN A 117 4.72 6.14 -12.91
CA GLN A 117 3.77 7.23 -13.14
C GLN A 117 2.86 7.56 -11.94
N ALA A 118 2.85 6.73 -10.88
CA ALA A 118 1.83 6.85 -9.84
C ALA A 118 1.95 8.17 -9.06
N ALA A 119 3.17 8.59 -8.69
CA ALA A 119 3.38 9.85 -7.97
C ALA A 119 2.88 11.08 -8.76
N ALA A 120 3.16 11.13 -10.06
CA ALA A 120 2.70 12.23 -10.93
C ALA A 120 1.17 12.24 -11.08
N ARG A 121 0.55 11.06 -11.23
CA ARG A 121 -0.91 10.94 -11.32
C ARG A 121 -1.60 11.33 -10.00
N ILE A 122 -1.04 10.91 -8.86
CA ILE A 122 -1.52 11.30 -7.53
C ILE A 122 -1.47 12.81 -7.36
N ALA A 123 -0.32 13.44 -7.67
CA ALA A 123 -0.14 14.89 -7.54
C ALA A 123 -1.15 15.69 -8.38
N ARG A 124 -1.44 15.23 -9.61
CA ARG A 124 -2.42 15.86 -10.50
C ARG A 124 -3.86 15.71 -9.97
N ASP A 125 -4.23 14.50 -9.60
CA ASP A 125 -5.63 14.14 -9.41
C ASP A 125 -6.13 14.33 -7.97
N LEU A 126 -5.21 14.33 -7.00
CA LEU A 126 -5.47 14.47 -5.57
C LEU A 126 -4.46 15.47 -4.93
N PRO A 127 -4.47 16.75 -5.32
CA PRO A 127 -3.59 17.74 -4.72
C PRO A 127 -3.82 17.84 -3.20
N GLY A 128 -2.73 17.83 -2.42
CA GLY A 128 -2.79 17.89 -0.96
C GLY A 128 -3.18 16.57 -0.26
N VAL A 129 -3.21 15.44 -0.99
CA VAL A 129 -3.43 14.13 -0.34
C VAL A 129 -2.23 13.71 0.50
N LYS A 130 -2.49 13.18 1.70
CA LYS A 130 -1.44 12.63 2.56
C LYS A 130 -1.07 11.22 2.12
N LEU A 131 0.22 10.91 2.09
CA LEU A 131 0.75 9.60 1.71
C LEU A 131 1.41 8.92 2.90
N ILE A 132 1.10 7.64 3.08
CA ILE A 132 1.74 6.79 4.09
C ILE A 132 2.49 5.67 3.36
N ALA A 133 3.77 5.52 3.68
CA ALA A 133 4.61 4.44 3.17
C ALA A 133 5.17 3.61 4.32
N LEU A 134 4.86 2.32 4.35
CA LEU A 134 5.48 1.38 5.28
C LEU A 134 6.77 0.80 4.68
N VAL A 135 7.86 0.84 5.43
CA VAL A 135 9.13 0.20 5.10
C VAL A 135 9.41 -0.95 6.05
N ARG A 136 10.27 -1.88 5.65
CA ARG A 136 10.65 -3.09 6.39
C ARG A 136 12.09 -3.43 6.01
N ASP A 137 12.78 -4.30 6.74
CA ASP A 137 14.01 -4.94 6.25
C ASP A 137 13.84 -5.36 4.78
N PRO A 138 14.58 -4.73 3.84
CA PRO A 138 14.38 -4.93 2.41
C PRO A 138 14.74 -6.33 1.95
N VAL A 139 15.64 -7.03 2.66
CA VAL A 139 16.00 -8.44 2.44
C VAL A 139 14.80 -9.33 2.77
N GLU A 140 14.25 -9.15 3.96
CA GLU A 140 13.07 -9.90 4.41
C GLU A 140 11.81 -9.57 3.61
N ARG A 141 11.67 -8.33 3.16
CA ARG A 141 10.58 -7.91 2.26
C ARG A 141 10.70 -8.60 0.91
N ALA A 142 11.88 -8.60 0.28
CA ALA A 142 12.11 -9.23 -1.03
C ALA A 142 11.78 -10.72 -0.99
N HIS A 143 12.29 -11.42 0.03
CA HIS A 143 12.00 -12.84 0.23
C HIS A 143 10.51 -13.10 0.52
N SER A 144 9.87 -12.22 1.30
CA SER A 144 8.42 -12.31 1.54
C SER A 144 7.59 -12.05 0.28
N GLN A 145 8.06 -11.21 -0.65
CA GLN A 145 7.39 -10.96 -1.92
C GLN A 145 7.47 -12.20 -2.81
N HIS A 146 8.66 -12.79 -2.98
CA HIS A 146 8.82 -14.01 -3.77
C HIS A 146 7.88 -15.13 -3.32
N ALA A 147 7.86 -15.45 -2.03
CA ALA A 147 6.93 -16.43 -1.47
C ALA A 147 5.45 -16.05 -1.67
N HIS A 148 5.12 -14.75 -1.65
CA HIS A 148 3.77 -14.28 -1.89
C HIS A 148 3.33 -14.42 -3.34
N GLU A 149 4.21 -14.13 -4.29
CA GLU A 149 3.93 -14.26 -5.72
C GLU A 149 3.88 -15.74 -6.14
N LEU A 150 4.72 -16.61 -5.58
CA LEU A 150 4.61 -18.07 -5.72
C LEU A 150 3.23 -18.57 -5.28
N ALA A 151 2.79 -18.17 -4.07
CA ALA A 151 1.49 -18.59 -3.53
C ALA A 151 0.28 -18.08 -4.36
N ARG A 152 0.49 -17.08 -5.24
CA ARG A 152 -0.53 -16.55 -6.15
C ARG A 152 -0.42 -17.11 -7.57
N GLY A 153 0.60 -17.92 -7.85
CA GLY A 153 0.91 -18.40 -9.21
C GLY A 153 1.46 -17.31 -10.13
N PHE A 154 2.00 -16.23 -9.56
CA PHE A 154 2.59 -15.11 -10.31
C PHE A 154 4.12 -15.20 -10.42
N GLU A 155 4.72 -16.14 -9.71
CA GLU A 155 6.09 -16.61 -9.91
C GLU A 155 6.04 -18.13 -10.11
N SER A 156 6.87 -18.64 -10.99
CA SER A 156 7.06 -20.07 -11.27
C SER A 156 8.39 -20.60 -10.75
N GLU A 157 9.41 -19.74 -10.64
CA GLU A 157 10.71 -20.10 -10.09
C GLU A 157 10.64 -20.22 -8.57
N THR A 158 10.76 -21.44 -8.05
CA THR A 158 10.62 -21.76 -6.63
C THR A 158 11.84 -21.37 -5.80
N SER A 159 13.02 -21.24 -6.42
CA SER A 159 14.23 -20.76 -5.77
C SER A 159 14.28 -19.24 -5.77
N PHE A 160 14.30 -18.63 -4.57
CA PHE A 160 14.43 -17.18 -4.45
C PHE A 160 15.72 -16.64 -5.09
N ALA A 161 16.83 -17.36 -4.96
CA ALA A 161 18.11 -16.97 -5.57
C ALA A 161 18.02 -16.92 -7.10
N LYS A 162 17.40 -17.93 -7.73
CA LYS A 162 17.21 -17.95 -9.19
C LYS A 162 16.22 -16.87 -9.64
N ALA A 163 15.13 -16.66 -8.91
CA ALA A 163 14.17 -15.60 -9.19
C ALA A 163 14.82 -14.20 -9.15
N LEU A 164 15.70 -13.95 -8.18
CA LEU A 164 16.51 -12.72 -8.09
C LEU A 164 17.47 -12.59 -9.26
N ALA A 165 18.17 -13.66 -9.66
CA ALA A 165 19.08 -13.63 -10.80
C ALA A 165 18.35 -13.32 -12.13
N LEU A 166 17.09 -13.71 -12.25
CA LEU A 166 16.24 -13.41 -13.41
C LEU A 166 15.67 -11.99 -13.41
N GLU A 167 15.63 -11.32 -12.25
CA GLU A 167 14.98 -10.00 -12.11
C GLU A 167 15.53 -8.94 -13.07
N PRO A 168 16.85 -8.72 -13.23
CA PRO A 168 17.36 -7.69 -14.15
C PRO A 168 16.89 -7.89 -15.59
N ALA A 169 16.90 -9.14 -16.07
CA ALA A 169 16.43 -9.47 -17.41
C ALA A 169 14.91 -9.26 -17.55
N ARG A 170 14.13 -9.61 -16.52
CA ARG A 170 12.67 -9.42 -16.48
C ARG A 170 12.25 -7.95 -16.42
N LEU A 171 13.07 -7.08 -15.82
CA LEU A 171 12.77 -5.66 -15.65
C LEU A 171 13.37 -4.76 -16.73
N CYS A 172 14.29 -5.27 -17.55
CA CYS A 172 14.98 -4.50 -18.58
C CYS A 172 13.99 -3.76 -19.50
N GLY A 173 14.09 -2.43 -19.57
CA GLY A 173 13.22 -1.57 -20.38
C GLY A 173 11.78 -1.39 -19.89
N GLU A 174 11.34 -2.11 -18.85
CA GLU A 174 9.95 -2.06 -18.40
C GLU A 174 9.60 -0.74 -17.71
N GLU A 175 10.54 -0.12 -16.99
CA GLU A 175 10.32 1.20 -16.39
C GLU A 175 10.13 2.29 -17.45
N ASP A 176 10.98 2.32 -18.49
CA ASP A 176 10.88 3.27 -19.59
C ASP A 176 9.58 3.08 -20.38
N ARG A 177 9.20 1.82 -20.63
CA ARG A 177 7.93 1.48 -21.29
C ARG A 177 6.73 1.97 -20.48
N LEU A 178 6.73 1.72 -19.16
CA LEU A 178 5.68 2.21 -18.26
C LEU A 178 5.67 3.74 -18.15
N ALA A 179 6.82 4.41 -18.23
CA ALA A 179 6.92 5.86 -18.20
C ALA A 179 6.37 6.49 -19.50
N GLY A 180 6.65 5.88 -20.65
CA GLY A 180 6.30 6.38 -21.98
C GLY A 180 4.84 6.16 -22.40
N ASP A 181 4.18 5.10 -21.92
CA ASP A 181 2.77 4.83 -22.23
C ASP A 181 1.91 4.79 -20.96
N PRO A 182 1.01 5.78 -20.74
CA PRO A 182 0.09 5.79 -19.61
C PRO A 182 -0.88 4.60 -19.51
N ARG A 183 -1.02 3.80 -20.57
CA ARG A 183 -1.86 2.59 -20.57
C ARG A 183 -1.03 1.32 -20.47
N ALA A 184 0.29 1.40 -20.50
CA ALA A 184 1.14 0.24 -20.41
C ALA A 184 0.94 -0.50 -19.08
N TYR A 185 0.96 -1.83 -19.19
CA TYR A 185 0.97 -2.75 -18.07
C TYR A 185 2.20 -3.64 -18.19
N SER A 186 2.90 -3.83 -17.07
CA SER A 186 4.03 -4.75 -16.97
C SER A 186 3.78 -5.75 -15.85
N PHE A 187 3.69 -7.02 -16.24
CA PHE A 187 3.57 -8.12 -15.29
C PHE A 187 4.85 -8.26 -14.47
N ALA A 188 6.01 -8.28 -15.14
CA ALA A 188 7.31 -8.41 -14.50
C ALA A 188 7.59 -7.27 -13.51
N HIS A 189 7.37 -6.01 -13.92
CA HIS A 189 7.56 -4.88 -13.01
C HIS A 189 6.57 -4.93 -11.83
N GLN A 190 5.34 -5.41 -12.03
CA GLN A 190 4.37 -5.54 -10.93
C GLN A 190 4.67 -6.70 -9.96
N HIS A 191 5.23 -7.82 -10.45
CA HIS A 191 5.29 -9.07 -9.68
C HIS A 191 6.72 -9.56 -9.41
N HIS A 192 7.67 -9.31 -10.31
CA HIS A 192 9.03 -9.87 -10.28
C HIS A 192 10.12 -8.89 -9.82
N ALA A 193 9.75 -7.65 -9.47
CA ALA A 193 10.68 -6.69 -8.87
C ALA A 193 10.87 -7.00 -7.38
N TYR A 194 11.71 -7.98 -7.05
CA TYR A 194 12.01 -8.40 -5.69
C TYR A 194 13.05 -7.53 -5.05
N ARG A 195 14.20 -7.27 -5.69
CA ARG A 195 15.29 -6.46 -5.16
C ARG A 195 15.01 -4.97 -5.33
N ALA A 196 14.66 -4.52 -6.54
CA ALA A 196 14.45 -3.11 -6.86
C ALA A 196 13.51 -2.39 -5.87
N ARG A 197 12.39 -3.04 -5.49
CA ARG A 197 11.40 -2.46 -4.55
C ARG A 197 11.90 -2.20 -3.14
N GLY A 198 13.07 -2.73 -2.77
CA GLY A 198 13.70 -2.49 -1.47
C GLY A 198 14.42 -1.15 -1.40
N GLU A 199 14.62 -0.47 -2.53
CA GLU A 199 15.29 0.84 -2.61
C GLU A 199 14.34 1.99 -2.21
N TYR A 200 13.81 1.91 -0.98
CA TYR A 200 12.71 2.76 -0.51
C TYR A 200 13.01 4.25 -0.65
N ALA A 201 14.21 4.68 -0.27
CA ALA A 201 14.62 6.08 -0.31
C ALA A 201 14.52 6.68 -1.72
N THR A 202 14.88 5.91 -2.75
CA THR A 202 14.77 6.30 -4.18
C THR A 202 13.33 6.64 -4.53
N TYR A 203 12.38 5.76 -4.20
CA TYR A 203 10.99 5.95 -4.57
C TYR A 203 10.26 6.98 -3.69
N LEU A 204 10.67 7.09 -2.42
CA LEU A 204 10.21 8.15 -1.52
C LEU A 204 10.64 9.52 -2.04
N ALA A 205 11.89 9.67 -2.46
CA ALA A 205 12.41 10.91 -3.06
C ALA A 205 11.68 11.26 -4.36
N ARG A 206 11.51 10.28 -5.27
CA ARG A 206 10.73 10.45 -6.50
C ARG A 206 9.29 10.91 -6.22
N THR A 207 8.68 10.35 -5.18
CA THR A 207 7.31 10.71 -4.78
C THR A 207 7.29 12.12 -4.19
N ALA A 208 8.20 12.46 -3.28
CA ALA A 208 8.29 13.80 -2.69
C ALA A 208 8.58 14.90 -3.72
N ALA A 209 9.33 14.60 -4.79
CA ALA A 209 9.53 15.55 -5.88
C ALA A 209 8.23 15.94 -6.60
N ARG A 210 7.15 15.16 -6.45
CA ARG A 210 5.83 15.42 -7.05
C ARG A 210 4.81 15.97 -6.06
N VAL A 211 4.80 15.46 -4.82
CA VAL A 211 3.76 15.82 -3.82
C VAL A 211 4.28 16.67 -2.66
N GLY A 212 5.61 16.77 -2.48
CA GLY A 212 6.25 17.40 -1.33
C GLY A 212 6.53 16.45 -0.17
N ARG A 213 7.70 16.58 0.46
CA ARG A 213 8.16 15.72 1.58
C ARG A 213 7.23 15.74 2.79
N GLY A 214 6.64 16.89 3.12
CA GLY A 214 5.74 17.07 4.26
C GLY A 214 4.40 16.33 4.11
N TRP A 215 4.06 15.90 2.90
CA TRP A 215 2.85 15.12 2.61
C TRP A 215 3.10 13.61 2.68
N ILE A 216 4.29 13.17 3.08
CA ILE A 216 4.66 11.75 3.17
C ILE A 216 5.07 11.41 4.60
N HIS A 217 4.39 10.43 5.18
CA HIS A 217 4.75 9.82 6.45
C HIS A 217 5.29 8.41 6.24
N VAL A 218 6.48 8.14 6.76
CA VAL A 218 7.17 6.86 6.61
C VAL A 218 7.07 6.09 7.91
N VAL A 219 6.52 4.88 7.83
CA VAL A 219 6.29 4.00 8.97
C VAL A 219 7.24 2.81 8.88
N GLU A 220 8.03 2.60 9.91
CA GLU A 220 8.86 1.40 10.03
C GLU A 220 8.02 0.23 10.54
N SER A 221 7.95 -0.86 9.77
CA SER A 221 7.06 -2.00 10.06
C SER A 221 7.42 -2.67 11.38
N GLU A 222 8.71 -2.89 11.62
CA GLU A 222 9.26 -3.52 12.81
C GLU A 222 8.81 -2.75 14.06
N ARG A 223 8.92 -1.41 14.02
CA ARG A 223 8.43 -0.54 15.08
C ARG A 223 6.91 -0.56 15.22
N PHE A 224 6.16 -0.56 14.10
CA PHE A 224 4.70 -0.69 14.14
C PHE A 224 4.25 -2.00 14.81
N PHE A 225 5.00 -3.09 14.65
CA PHE A 225 4.64 -4.35 15.29
C PHE A 225 5.15 -4.48 16.73
N ALA A 226 6.23 -3.80 17.10
CA ALA A 226 6.75 -3.77 18.47
C ALA A 226 5.96 -2.80 19.37
N GLU A 227 5.61 -1.63 18.84
CA GLU A 227 4.99 -0.51 19.56
C GLU A 227 3.75 0.02 18.80
N PRO A 228 2.73 -0.81 18.55
CA PRO A 228 1.65 -0.49 17.63
C PRO A 228 0.84 0.74 18.04
N SER A 229 0.54 0.91 19.33
CA SER A 229 -0.19 2.07 19.85
C SER A 229 0.54 3.39 19.61
N MET A 230 1.86 3.41 19.80
CA MET A 230 2.69 4.62 19.62
C MET A 230 2.76 5.01 18.15
N VAL A 231 3.09 4.06 17.27
CA VAL A 231 3.14 4.31 15.83
C VAL A 231 1.76 4.67 15.28
N TYR A 232 0.69 4.06 15.78
CA TYR A 232 -0.67 4.42 15.39
C TYR A 232 -1.00 5.88 15.73
N ARG A 233 -0.64 6.35 16.93
CA ARG A 233 -0.80 7.78 17.30
C ARG A 233 -0.05 8.71 16.36
N GLU A 234 1.20 8.42 16.04
CA GLU A 234 1.98 9.24 15.08
C GLU A 234 1.30 9.31 13.70
N VAL A 235 0.73 8.19 13.23
CA VAL A 235 -0.04 8.18 11.99
C VAL A 235 -1.32 9.00 12.13
N LEU A 236 -2.05 8.91 13.25
CA LEU A 236 -3.23 9.73 13.49
C LEU A 236 -2.90 11.23 13.53
N ASP A 237 -1.82 11.61 14.23
CA ASP A 237 -1.33 12.98 14.30
C ASP A 237 -0.98 13.51 12.91
N PHE A 238 -0.24 12.73 12.13
CA PHE A 238 0.05 13.05 10.74
C PHE A 238 -1.22 13.23 9.91
N LEU A 239 -2.25 12.41 10.14
CA LEU A 239 -3.55 12.50 9.44
C LEU A 239 -4.45 13.62 9.98
N GLY A 240 -4.15 14.21 11.14
CA GLY A 240 -5.03 15.16 11.83
C GLY A 240 -6.29 14.49 12.39
N LEU A 241 -6.17 13.24 12.85
CA LEU A 241 -7.24 12.49 13.49
C LEU A 241 -7.00 12.42 15.01
N PRO A 242 -8.04 12.56 15.86
CA PRO A 242 -7.90 12.41 17.30
C PRO A 242 -7.61 10.97 17.66
N HIS A 243 -6.90 10.75 18.76
CA HIS A 243 -6.80 9.42 19.34
C HIS A 243 -8.08 9.10 20.13
N LEU A 244 -8.92 8.23 19.58
CA LEU A 244 -10.19 7.77 20.20
C LEU A 244 -10.08 6.37 20.79
N GLY A 245 -8.87 5.97 21.20
CA GLY A 245 -8.55 4.63 21.65
C GLY A 245 -7.84 3.78 20.59
N ASP A 246 -7.27 2.67 21.05
CA ASP A 246 -6.48 1.78 20.23
C ASP A 246 -7.37 0.68 19.60
N PRO A 247 -7.28 0.47 18.28
CA PRO A 247 -7.93 -0.67 17.64
C PRO A 247 -7.18 -1.97 17.95
N PRO A 248 -7.77 -3.15 17.68
CA PRO A 248 -7.03 -4.40 17.72
C PRO A 248 -5.89 -4.38 16.69
N PHE A 249 -4.66 -4.51 17.18
CA PHE A 249 -3.46 -4.56 16.35
C PHE A 249 -3.12 -6.00 15.98
N GLU A 250 -3.69 -6.49 14.89
CA GLU A 250 -3.42 -7.85 14.41
C GLU A 250 -2.32 -7.86 13.33
N ARG A 251 -1.34 -8.75 13.49
CA ARG A 251 -0.32 -8.99 12.46
C ARG A 251 -0.89 -9.88 11.36
N HIS A 252 -1.09 -9.31 10.17
CA HIS A 252 -1.69 -10.04 9.05
C HIS A 252 -0.65 -10.48 8.02
N ASN A 253 -0.88 -11.66 7.43
CA ASN A 253 -0.03 -12.27 6.42
C ASN A 253 1.37 -12.69 6.92
N ALA A 254 1.54 -12.86 8.23
CA ALA A 254 2.69 -13.53 8.82
C ALA A 254 2.47 -15.05 8.73
N ARG A 255 2.81 -15.65 7.59
CA ARG A 255 2.88 -17.11 7.47
C ARG A 255 4.31 -17.57 7.79
N PRO A 256 4.50 -18.60 8.63
CA PRO A 256 5.80 -19.24 8.78
C PRO A 256 6.29 -19.73 7.41
N ARG A 257 7.58 -19.54 7.13
CA ARG A 257 8.19 -20.00 5.87
C ARG A 257 8.84 -21.37 6.11
N PRO A 258 8.60 -22.37 5.24
CA PRO A 258 9.12 -23.72 5.42
C PRO A 258 10.64 -23.83 5.21
N SER A 259 11.26 -22.92 4.43
CA SER A 259 12.71 -22.84 4.27
C SER A 259 13.23 -21.43 4.62
N GLY A 260 14.38 -21.39 5.30
CA GLY A 260 15.14 -20.16 5.52
C GLY A 260 15.80 -19.66 4.24
N MET A 261 16.21 -18.39 4.22
CA MET A 261 17.06 -17.84 3.16
C MET A 261 18.50 -18.34 3.38
N ASP A 262 19.20 -18.67 2.29
CA ASP A 262 20.63 -18.94 2.32
C ASP A 262 21.40 -17.79 3.02
N PRO A 263 22.28 -18.08 4.01
CA PRO A 263 23.02 -17.04 4.72
C PRO A 263 23.96 -16.21 3.85
N GLY A 264 24.53 -16.81 2.79
CA GLY A 264 25.38 -16.11 1.84
C GLY A 264 24.59 -15.07 1.05
N LEU A 265 23.46 -15.49 0.48
CA LEU A 265 22.53 -14.60 -0.23
C LEU A 265 21.98 -13.49 0.68
N ARG A 266 21.70 -13.79 1.95
CA ARG A 266 21.28 -12.77 2.93
C ARG A 266 22.34 -11.68 3.08
N ARG A 267 23.61 -12.08 3.24
CA ARG A 267 24.73 -11.13 3.38
C ARG A 267 24.91 -10.30 2.11
N GLU A 268 24.82 -10.93 0.94
CA GLU A 268 24.89 -10.24 -0.35
C GLU A 268 23.79 -9.17 -0.48
N LEU A 269 22.54 -9.52 -0.20
CA LEU A 269 21.43 -8.56 -0.26
C LEU A 269 21.55 -7.47 0.81
N ALA A 270 22.01 -7.80 2.02
CA ALA A 270 22.23 -6.81 3.07
C ALA A 270 23.30 -5.79 2.66
N ALA A 271 24.42 -6.25 2.08
CA ALA A 271 25.46 -5.37 1.53
C ALA A 271 24.93 -4.53 0.36
N TYR A 272 24.11 -5.11 -0.52
CA TYR A 272 23.45 -4.36 -1.61
C TYR A 272 22.59 -3.21 -1.07
N TYR A 273 21.77 -3.46 -0.05
CA TYR A 273 20.85 -2.46 0.50
C TYR A 273 21.51 -1.44 1.42
N GLU A 274 22.76 -1.67 1.84
CA GLU A 274 23.47 -0.81 2.77
C GLU A 274 23.39 0.70 2.42
N PRO A 275 23.80 1.15 1.22
CA PRO A 275 23.69 2.56 0.83
C PRO A 275 22.23 3.06 0.73
N HIS A 276 21.28 2.18 0.41
CA HIS A 276 19.87 2.54 0.31
C HIS A 276 19.22 2.74 1.69
N ASP A 277 19.63 1.93 2.67
CA ASP A 277 19.21 2.02 4.05
C ASP A 277 19.80 3.27 4.73
N ASP A 278 21.05 3.63 4.40
CA ASP A 278 21.67 4.87 4.86
C ASP A 278 20.89 6.09 4.34
N ALA A 279 20.49 6.08 3.06
CA ALA A 279 19.61 7.11 2.50
C ALA A 279 18.22 7.10 3.17
N LEU A 280 17.68 5.92 3.51
CA LEU A 280 16.39 5.78 4.20
C LEU A 280 16.42 6.34 5.63
N ALA A 281 17.58 6.32 6.30
CA ALA A 281 17.71 6.87 7.65
C ALA A 281 17.30 8.35 7.73
N THR A 282 17.51 9.12 6.65
CA THR A 282 17.07 10.53 6.55
C THR A 282 15.54 10.69 6.55
N TRP A 283 14.82 9.66 6.09
CA TRP A 283 13.35 9.64 6.11
C TRP A 283 12.80 9.23 7.46
N LEU A 284 13.48 8.32 8.15
CA LEU A 284 13.10 7.79 9.46
C LEU A 284 13.58 8.66 10.63
N GLY A 285 14.56 9.54 10.39
CA GLY A 285 15.24 10.33 11.42
C GLY A 285 16.18 9.49 12.31
N ARG A 286 16.49 8.25 11.90
CA ARG A 286 17.30 7.28 12.64
C ARG A 286 17.76 6.17 11.71
N THR A 287 18.80 5.45 12.09
CA THR A 287 19.19 4.19 11.45
C THR A 287 18.03 3.17 11.53
N PRO A 288 17.65 2.52 10.41
CA PRO A 288 16.62 1.48 10.40
C PRO A 288 16.88 0.39 11.43
N GLY A 289 15.84 -0.14 12.09
CA GLY A 289 15.97 -1.10 13.19
C GLY A 289 16.61 -2.43 12.79
N TRP A 290 16.56 -2.81 11.51
CA TRP A 290 17.18 -4.03 10.98
C TRP A 290 18.67 -3.89 10.66
N ARG A 291 19.24 -2.69 10.78
CA ARG A 291 20.69 -2.43 10.65
C ARG A 291 21.41 -2.47 12.00
N ARG A 292 20.69 -2.76 13.09
CA ARG A 292 21.22 -2.80 14.47
C ARG A 292 21.53 -4.23 14.91
#